data_AF-K5XDK9-F1
#
_entry.id   AF-K5XDK9-F1
#
_cell.length_a   1.000
_cell.length_b   1.000
_cell.length_c   1.000
_cell.angle_alpha   90.00
_cell.angle_beta   90.00
_cell.angle_gamma   90.00
#
_symmetry.space_group_name_H-M   'P 1'
#
loop_
_entity.id
_entity.type
_entity.pdbx_description
1 polymer ?
#
loop_
_entity_poly.entity_id
_entity_poly.type
_entity_poly.pdbx_seq_one_letter_code
_entity_poly.pdbx_strand_id
1 'polypeptide(L)'
;MGKPIWTRDQVAQRILAGETLIILQSKVIRVPPSWLSAHPGGSLAILHFVGRNATDEVDAFHSEEALRRIRGYEVAEVEIGEHGWEPFLPPVMSGWVRQGDKGGTMQWHREATTLRPLTEELSETSPHSQILLVRRGELETQPGPTLETLQPGPSTLSPKVQAEHSRAYRELHQQVIDAGLYKTRYIGGYGPEIVRYITFVVLAVLFYCKSWFLTSAFFLGLYWHQVTFTVHDLGHLGVTHNWTIDRVIAILLADLSGGLSVGWWVDNHNVHHLVPNHPTHDPDIQHLPFFAISPVFLTSLWSSYYKRVMAFDAVAKVLITVQHRLFYVIMALARFNLYANSYSFLVKTAFQPSRAKGGRWWWWSEVACIGLFYCWYIRVLKSCGSWPMALGYLLISNVVPSPLHVQIVLSHFSRSTVDLGVKESFLARQLRTTVDVICSPSIEWIHGGLHLQVTHHLFPRLPRHNLRAASAIVKEYAEEQSLEYAEFGFFDGNKEVCGVLKQVAEQAKIVGMVANAHIKEHLEGSLQ
;
A
#
# COMPACT_ATOMS: atom_id res chain seq x y z
N MET A 1 -6.85 -39.45 11.98
CA MET A 1 -5.47 -39.24 12.47
C MET A 1 -5.27 -37.75 12.64
N GLY A 2 -4.71 -37.29 13.78
CA GLY A 2 -4.40 -35.88 13.98
C GLY A 2 -3.37 -35.39 12.95
N LYS A 3 -3.34 -34.08 12.68
CA LYS A 3 -2.33 -33.48 11.80
C LYS A 3 -0.96 -33.57 12.49
N PRO A 4 0.14 -33.71 11.71
CA PRO A 4 1.48 -33.73 12.29
C PRO A 4 1.78 -32.39 12.96
N ILE A 5 2.58 -32.42 14.03
CA ILE A 5 3.13 -31.22 14.67
C ILE A 5 4.52 -31.00 14.06
N TRP A 6 4.77 -29.78 13.58
CA TRP A 6 6.06 -29.38 13.01
C TRP A 6 6.82 -28.47 13.96
N THR A 7 8.13 -28.72 14.07
CA THR A 7 9.05 -27.81 14.76
C THR A 7 9.34 -26.58 13.90
N ARG A 8 9.87 -25.52 14.52
CA ARG A 8 10.31 -24.31 13.79
C ARG A 8 11.30 -24.63 12.68
N ASP A 9 12.26 -25.52 12.93
CA ASP A 9 13.26 -25.93 11.94
C ASP A 9 12.66 -26.70 10.76
N GLN A 10 11.66 -27.56 11.00
CA GLN A 10 10.97 -28.27 9.92
C GLN A 10 10.22 -27.30 9.00
N VAL A 11 9.61 -26.25 9.57
CA VAL A 11 8.99 -25.17 8.77
C VAL A 11 10.06 -24.43 7.96
N ALA A 12 11.21 -24.10 8.55
CA ALA A 12 12.30 -23.44 7.85
C ALA A 12 12.80 -24.26 6.64
N GLN A 13 13.06 -25.56 6.83
CA GLN A 13 13.55 -26.44 5.75
C GLN A 13 12.57 -26.52 4.58
N ARG A 14 11.27 -26.55 4.85
CA ARG A 14 10.24 -26.53 3.81
C ARG A 14 10.18 -25.19 3.07
N ILE A 15 10.33 -24.08 3.78
CA ILE A 15 10.44 -22.76 3.15
C ILE A 15 11.66 -22.72 2.23
N LEU A 16 12.83 -23.20 2.69
CA LEU A 16 14.05 -23.26 1.88
C LEU A 16 13.89 -24.17 0.64
N ALA A 17 13.13 -25.27 0.77
CA ALA A 17 12.73 -26.12 -0.35
C ALA A 17 11.72 -25.46 -1.31
N GLY A 18 11.27 -24.24 -1.01
CA GLY A 18 10.41 -23.43 -1.86
C GLY A 18 8.91 -23.57 -1.61
N GLU A 19 8.51 -24.16 -0.47
CA GLU A 19 7.13 -24.13 -0.03
C GLU A 19 6.73 -22.73 0.48
N THR A 20 5.52 -22.28 0.15
CA THR A 20 4.94 -21.04 0.69
C THR A 20 4.08 -21.40 1.89
N LEU A 21 4.61 -21.17 3.09
CA LEU A 21 3.98 -21.55 4.37
C LEU A 21 3.70 -20.30 5.21
N ILE A 22 2.49 -20.18 5.74
CA ILE A 22 2.11 -19.15 6.72
C ILE A 22 1.49 -19.83 7.95
N ILE A 23 1.55 -19.17 9.12
CA ILE A 23 0.97 -19.69 10.36
C ILE A 23 -0.32 -18.94 10.68
N LEU A 24 -1.40 -19.67 10.93
CA LEU A 24 -2.70 -19.14 11.39
C LEU A 24 -3.16 -19.93 12.62
N GLN A 25 -3.38 -19.28 13.76
CA GLN A 25 -3.88 -19.92 14.98
C GLN A 25 -3.12 -21.23 15.32
N SER A 26 -1.78 -21.21 15.28
CA SER A 26 -0.89 -22.37 15.49
C SER A 26 -0.98 -23.48 14.43
N LYS A 27 -1.66 -23.22 13.30
CA LYS A 27 -1.76 -24.12 12.17
C LYS A 27 -0.87 -23.67 11.02
N VAL A 28 -0.25 -24.61 10.33
CA VAL A 28 0.53 -24.35 9.10
C VAL A 28 -0.39 -24.40 7.90
N ILE A 29 -0.50 -23.29 7.19
CA ILE A 29 -1.22 -23.20 5.92
C ILE A 29 -0.22 -23.26 4.79
N ARG A 30 -0.38 -24.25 3.90
CA ARG A 30 0.43 -24.37 2.69
C ARG A 30 -0.29 -23.71 1.51
N VAL A 31 0.28 -22.62 1.00
CA VAL A 31 -0.24 -21.90 -0.17
C VAL A 31 0.33 -22.54 -1.44
N PRO A 32 -0.46 -23.26 -2.25
CA PRO A 32 0.03 -23.80 -3.51
C PRO A 32 0.26 -22.68 -4.53
N PRO A 33 1.16 -22.87 -5.52
CA PRO A 33 1.43 -21.87 -6.56
C PRO A 33 0.18 -21.40 -7.33
N SER A 34 -0.81 -22.29 -7.50
CA SER A 34 -2.09 -21.98 -8.13
C SER A 34 -2.91 -20.99 -7.32
N TRP A 35 -2.93 -21.11 -5.98
CA TRP A 35 -3.59 -20.13 -5.12
C TRP A 35 -2.77 -18.83 -5.06
N LEU A 36 -1.45 -18.92 -4.88
CA LEU A 36 -0.58 -17.74 -4.80
C LEU A 36 -0.72 -16.80 -6.01
N SER A 37 -0.77 -17.37 -7.21
CA SER A 37 -0.97 -16.61 -8.46
C SER A 37 -2.42 -16.13 -8.68
N ALA A 38 -3.39 -16.78 -8.02
CA ALA A 38 -4.81 -16.44 -8.12
C ALA A 38 -5.31 -15.52 -7.00
N HIS A 39 -4.47 -15.23 -5.99
CA HIS A 39 -4.89 -14.49 -4.82
C HIS A 39 -5.43 -13.10 -5.19
N PRO A 40 -6.68 -12.75 -4.81
CA PRO A 40 -7.28 -11.46 -5.12
C PRO A 40 -6.49 -10.23 -4.69
N GLY A 41 -5.80 -10.33 -3.54
CA GLY A 41 -4.95 -9.26 -3.02
C GLY A 41 -3.54 -9.18 -3.64
N GLY A 42 -3.25 -10.00 -4.65
CA GLY A 42 -1.91 -10.12 -5.24
C GLY A 42 -1.03 -11.13 -4.51
N SER A 43 0.05 -11.57 -5.16
CA SER A 43 0.97 -12.59 -4.62
C SER A 43 1.89 -12.03 -3.54
N LEU A 44 2.35 -10.78 -3.69
CA LEU A 44 3.20 -10.12 -2.70
C LEU A 44 2.53 -10.04 -1.33
N ALA A 45 1.20 -9.87 -1.29
CA ALA A 45 0.42 -9.89 -0.07
C ALA A 45 0.66 -11.16 0.77
N ILE A 46 0.81 -12.33 0.13
CA ILE A 46 1.11 -13.59 0.81
C ILE A 46 2.62 -13.73 1.07
N LEU A 47 3.46 -13.34 0.10
CA LEU A 47 4.91 -13.51 0.19
C LEU A 47 5.53 -12.78 1.39
N HIS A 48 4.93 -11.66 1.83
CA HIS A 48 5.33 -10.93 3.04
C HIS A 48 5.02 -11.65 4.35
N PHE A 49 4.33 -12.79 4.32
CA PHE A 49 3.97 -13.58 5.50
C PHE A 49 4.59 -14.98 5.53
N VAL A 50 5.41 -15.33 4.54
CA VAL A 50 6.08 -16.65 4.51
C VAL A 50 6.92 -16.83 5.78
N GLY A 51 6.57 -17.84 6.57
CA GLY A 51 7.19 -18.16 7.85
C GLY A 51 6.75 -17.30 9.04
N ARG A 52 5.74 -16.45 8.88
CA ARG A 52 5.19 -15.59 9.94
C ARG A 52 3.83 -16.09 10.41
N ASN A 53 3.45 -15.65 11.62
CA ASN A 53 2.06 -15.66 12.05
C ASN A 53 1.32 -14.51 11.35
N ALA A 54 0.27 -14.85 10.60
CA ALA A 54 -0.53 -13.90 9.83
C ALA A 54 -1.99 -13.87 10.31
N THR A 55 -2.26 -14.36 11.53
CA THR A 55 -3.64 -14.55 12.04
C THR A 55 -4.40 -13.24 12.05
N ASP A 56 -3.83 -12.20 12.64
CA ASP A 56 -4.52 -10.92 12.83
C ASP A 56 -4.82 -10.25 11.46
N GLU A 57 -3.86 -10.30 10.53
CA GLU A 57 -4.05 -9.79 9.16
C GLU A 57 -5.01 -10.66 8.35
N VAL A 58 -4.98 -11.98 8.47
CA VAL A 58 -5.92 -12.82 7.73
C VAL A 58 -7.34 -12.60 8.24
N ASP A 59 -7.54 -12.52 9.55
CA ASP A 59 -8.85 -12.31 10.16
C ASP A 59 -9.43 -10.94 9.77
N ALA A 60 -8.61 -9.89 9.73
CA ALA A 60 -9.05 -8.53 9.40
C ALA A 60 -9.42 -8.34 7.92
N PHE A 61 -8.72 -9.02 7.00
CA PHE A 61 -8.80 -8.79 5.56
C PHE A 61 -9.69 -9.80 4.82
N HIS A 62 -10.23 -10.83 5.50
CA HIS A 62 -10.97 -11.91 4.84
C HIS A 62 -12.37 -12.11 5.42
N SER A 63 -13.30 -12.54 4.57
CA SER A 63 -14.64 -12.96 5.00
C SER A 63 -14.62 -14.34 5.65
N GLU A 64 -15.64 -14.65 6.45
CA GLU A 64 -15.84 -16.00 7.01
C GLU A 64 -15.85 -17.10 5.95
N GLU A 65 -16.31 -16.81 4.73
CA GLU A 65 -16.22 -17.75 3.61
C GLU A 65 -14.76 -17.99 3.18
N ALA A 66 -13.98 -16.92 3.03
CA ALA A 66 -12.58 -17.02 2.68
C ALA A 66 -11.78 -17.72 3.79
N LEU A 67 -12.02 -17.39 5.07
CA LEU A 67 -11.39 -18.05 6.22
C LEU A 67 -11.67 -19.56 6.21
N ARG A 68 -12.92 -19.99 5.94
CA ARG A 68 -13.24 -21.41 5.79
C ARG A 68 -12.49 -22.08 4.64
N ARG A 69 -12.33 -21.42 3.49
CA ARG A 69 -11.55 -21.94 2.35
C ARG A 69 -10.07 -22.07 2.70
N ILE A 70 -9.50 -21.08 3.40
CA ILE A 70 -8.09 -21.08 3.83
C ILE A 70 -7.79 -22.28 4.74
N ARG A 71 -8.70 -22.61 5.68
CA ARG A 71 -8.55 -23.78 6.56
C ARG A 71 -8.40 -25.11 5.81
N GLY A 72 -8.91 -25.21 4.57
CA GLY A 72 -8.73 -26.38 3.72
C GLY A 72 -7.28 -26.64 3.28
N TYR A 73 -6.40 -25.65 3.42
CA TYR A 73 -4.97 -25.73 3.08
C TYR A 73 -4.07 -25.98 4.30
N GLU A 74 -4.66 -26.28 5.46
CA GLU A 74 -3.92 -26.61 6.67
C GLU A 74 -3.28 -28.00 6.55
N VAL A 75 -1.95 -28.06 6.68
CA VAL A 75 -1.14 -29.27 6.51
C VAL A 75 -0.54 -29.82 7.80
N ALA A 76 -0.41 -28.99 8.84
CA ALA A 76 0.23 -29.33 10.10
C ALA A 76 -0.17 -28.35 11.22
N GLU A 77 0.17 -28.70 12.45
CA GLU A 77 0.22 -27.78 13.59
C GLU A 77 1.68 -27.38 13.85
N VAL A 78 1.93 -26.29 14.58
CA VAL A 78 3.28 -25.90 15.01
C VAL A 78 3.41 -25.87 16.52
N GLU A 79 4.62 -26.19 16.98
CA GLU A 79 5.04 -25.86 18.33
C GLU A 79 5.04 -24.34 18.50
N ILE A 80 4.40 -23.86 19.56
CA ILE A 80 4.35 -22.45 19.94
C ILE A 80 5.11 -22.24 21.24
N GLY A 81 5.90 -21.17 21.30
CA GLY A 81 6.55 -20.75 22.54
C GLY A 81 5.57 -20.04 23.47
N GLU A 82 6.07 -19.60 24.63
CA GLU A 82 5.29 -18.87 25.65
C GLU A 82 4.55 -17.65 25.09
N HIS A 83 5.16 -16.96 24.12
CA HIS A 83 4.62 -15.76 23.50
C HIS A 83 4.14 -15.98 22.05
N GLY A 84 3.88 -17.25 21.68
CA GLY A 84 3.40 -17.63 20.35
C GLY A 84 4.50 -18.08 19.39
N TRP A 85 4.22 -17.96 18.09
CA TRP A 85 5.12 -18.38 17.02
C TRP A 85 6.27 -17.36 16.82
N GLU A 86 7.50 -17.84 16.82
CA GLU A 86 8.65 -17.00 16.49
C GLU A 86 8.79 -16.83 14.96
N PRO A 87 8.60 -15.61 14.42
CA PRO A 87 8.55 -15.40 12.98
C PRO A 87 9.92 -15.63 12.30
N PHE A 88 9.87 -16.04 11.04
CA PHE A 88 10.99 -15.92 10.11
C PHE A 88 10.95 -14.58 9.37
N LEU A 89 12.09 -14.16 8.85
CA LEU A 89 12.18 -13.14 7.81
C LEU A 89 11.71 -13.76 6.47
N PRO A 90 10.61 -13.27 5.86
CA PRO A 90 10.16 -13.77 4.58
C PRO A 90 11.24 -13.59 3.51
N PRO A 91 11.45 -14.58 2.62
CA PRO A 91 12.44 -14.48 1.54
C PRO A 91 12.32 -13.21 0.69
N VAL A 92 11.09 -12.73 0.44
CA VAL A 92 10.85 -11.51 -0.34
C VAL A 92 11.42 -10.25 0.34
N MET A 93 11.48 -10.24 1.68
CA MET A 93 12.05 -9.14 2.46
C MET A 93 13.59 -9.14 2.46
N SER A 94 14.21 -10.27 2.11
CA SER A 94 15.66 -10.38 1.90
C SER A 94 16.06 -10.38 0.41
N GLY A 95 15.12 -10.06 -0.49
CA GLY A 95 15.37 -9.93 -1.92
C GLY A 95 15.29 -11.24 -2.71
N TRP A 96 14.83 -12.33 -2.09
CA TRP A 96 14.64 -13.63 -2.72
C TRP A 96 13.20 -13.84 -3.19
N VAL A 97 13.05 -14.27 -4.43
CA VAL A 97 11.75 -14.65 -5.01
C VAL A 97 11.87 -15.99 -5.70
N ARG A 98 10.73 -16.62 -6.01
CA ARG A 98 10.71 -17.79 -6.88
C ARG A 98 10.24 -17.43 -8.28
N GLN A 99 10.98 -17.90 -9.28
CA GLN A 99 10.64 -17.73 -10.69
C GLN A 99 10.70 -19.08 -11.39
N GLY A 100 9.79 -19.30 -12.36
CA GLY A 100 9.80 -20.51 -13.17
C GLY A 100 10.85 -20.40 -14.27
N ASP A 101 11.64 -21.46 -14.47
CA ASP A 101 12.48 -21.59 -15.65
C ASP A 101 11.66 -21.91 -16.92
N LYS A 102 12.32 -21.98 -18.07
CA LYS A 102 11.67 -22.31 -19.35
C LYS A 102 11.01 -23.70 -19.35
N GLY A 103 11.37 -24.59 -18.42
CA GLY A 103 10.78 -25.91 -18.21
C GLY A 103 9.66 -25.94 -17.17
N GLY A 104 9.31 -24.81 -16.56
CA GLY A 104 8.26 -24.69 -15.53
C GLY A 104 8.71 -25.08 -14.11
N THR A 105 10.00 -25.38 -13.90
CA THR A 105 10.54 -25.66 -12.56
C THR A 105 10.80 -24.33 -11.85
N MET A 106 10.27 -24.19 -10.63
CA MET A 106 10.46 -22.97 -9.85
C MET A 106 11.80 -22.98 -9.14
N GLN A 107 12.64 -21.98 -9.40
CA GLN A 107 13.95 -21.79 -8.79
C GLN A 107 13.99 -20.50 -7.98
N TRP A 108 14.91 -20.45 -7.01
CA TRP A 108 15.20 -19.24 -6.27
C TRP A 108 15.96 -18.24 -7.14
N HIS A 109 15.51 -16.98 -7.10
CA HIS A 109 16.15 -15.89 -7.81
C HIS A 109 16.31 -14.72 -6.84
N ARG A 110 17.51 -14.11 -6.84
CA ARG A 110 17.82 -12.93 -6.03
C ARG A 110 17.63 -11.67 -6.85
N GLU A 111 16.60 -10.90 -6.54
CA GLU A 111 16.29 -9.62 -7.19
C GLU A 111 17.04 -8.44 -6.53
N ALA A 112 17.34 -8.56 -5.24
CA ALA A 112 17.97 -7.50 -4.46
C ALA A 112 18.87 -8.07 -3.37
N THR A 113 19.76 -7.22 -2.86
CA THR A 113 20.61 -7.51 -1.70
C THR A 113 20.13 -6.70 -0.52
N THR A 114 20.20 -7.27 0.69
CA THR A 114 19.91 -6.54 1.92
C THR A 114 21.05 -5.59 2.23
N LEU A 115 20.72 -4.31 2.40
CA LEU A 115 21.61 -3.35 3.03
C LEU A 115 21.54 -3.61 4.55
N ARG A 116 22.41 -4.51 5.03
CA ARG A 116 22.76 -4.51 6.46
C ARG A 116 23.54 -3.21 6.71
N PRO A 117 23.41 -2.51 7.86
CA PRO A 117 24.10 -1.24 8.08
C PRO A 117 25.61 -1.46 7.85
N LEU A 118 26.14 -0.96 6.73
CA LEU A 118 27.53 -1.19 6.29
C LEU A 118 28.52 -0.23 6.98
N THR A 119 28.04 0.65 7.87
CA THR A 119 28.84 1.62 8.62
C THR A 119 28.25 1.85 10.02
N GLU A 120 29.12 2.09 11.02
CA GLU A 120 28.74 2.49 12.39
C GLU A 120 27.86 3.76 12.41
N GLU A 121 27.94 4.63 11.40
CA GLU A 121 27.13 5.85 11.31
C GLU A 121 25.64 5.60 11.01
N LEU A 122 25.28 4.49 10.34
CA LEU A 122 23.87 4.12 10.10
C LEU A 122 23.30 3.29 11.26
N SER A 123 24.14 2.65 12.07
CA SER A 123 23.68 1.83 13.20
C SER A 123 23.22 2.67 14.41
N GLU A 124 23.70 3.90 14.55
CA GLU A 124 23.23 4.81 15.62
C GLU A 124 21.82 5.38 15.37
N THR A 125 21.37 5.41 14.11
CA THR A 125 20.12 6.08 13.70
C THR A 125 19.04 5.14 13.14
N SER A 126 19.39 3.90 12.78
CA SER A 126 18.46 2.91 12.22
C SER A 126 18.44 1.64 13.08
N PRO A 127 17.27 1.11 13.47
CA PRO A 127 17.20 -0.11 14.26
C PRO A 127 17.86 -1.28 13.55
N HIS A 128 18.54 -2.16 14.29
CA HIS A 128 19.13 -3.39 13.73
C HIS A 128 18.10 -4.35 13.09
N SER A 129 16.81 -4.16 13.38
CA SER A 129 15.70 -4.89 12.77
C SER A 129 15.37 -4.42 11.36
N GLN A 130 15.83 -3.24 10.95
CA GLN A 130 15.48 -2.62 9.69
C GLN A 130 16.19 -3.30 8.52
N ILE A 131 15.40 -3.78 7.55
CA ILE A 131 15.93 -4.45 6.37
C ILE A 131 15.58 -3.66 5.13
N LEU A 132 16.59 -2.98 4.58
CA LEU A 132 16.47 -2.26 3.32
C LEU A 132 16.99 -3.12 2.18
N LEU A 133 16.33 -3.02 1.02
CA LEU A 133 16.77 -3.66 -0.21
C LEU A 133 17.51 -2.64 -1.08
N VAL A 134 18.64 -3.05 -1.64
CA VAL A 134 19.41 -2.30 -2.64
C VAL A 134 19.61 -3.17 -3.88
N ARG A 135 20.03 -2.54 -4.99
CA ARG A 135 20.31 -3.25 -6.24
C ARG A 135 21.30 -4.40 -5.96
N ARG A 136 21.04 -5.56 -6.58
CA ARG A 136 21.96 -6.69 -6.56
C ARG A 136 23.37 -6.27 -7.02
N GLY A 137 24.38 -6.58 -6.21
CA GLY A 137 25.78 -6.52 -6.61
C GLY A 137 26.16 -7.70 -7.52
N GLU A 138 27.05 -7.47 -8.49
CA GLU A 138 27.43 -8.45 -9.52
C GLU A 138 28.14 -9.71 -8.98
N LEU A 139 28.57 -9.70 -7.71
CA LEU A 139 29.51 -10.69 -7.14
C LEU A 139 28.86 -11.87 -6.37
N GLU A 140 27.53 -11.90 -6.18
CA GLU A 140 26.90 -12.96 -5.37
C GLU A 140 26.17 -14.01 -6.22
N THR A 141 26.67 -15.25 -6.15
CA THR A 141 26.21 -16.46 -6.88
C THR A 141 25.51 -17.48 -5.99
N GLN A 142 24.89 -17.06 -4.88
CA GLN A 142 24.18 -17.99 -4.00
C GLN A 142 22.98 -18.65 -4.72
N PRO A 143 22.76 -19.96 -4.56
CA PRO A 143 21.70 -20.69 -5.27
C PRO A 143 20.30 -20.47 -4.69
N GLY A 144 20.19 -19.90 -3.48
CA GLY A 144 18.92 -19.66 -2.79
C GLY A 144 19.12 -19.06 -1.40
N PRO A 145 18.03 -18.75 -0.68
CA PRO A 145 18.09 -18.35 0.72
C PRO A 145 18.69 -19.46 1.58
N THR A 146 19.29 -19.09 2.70
CA THR A 146 19.81 -19.99 3.73
C THR A 146 19.01 -19.83 5.02
N LEU A 147 19.22 -20.74 5.99
CA LEU A 147 18.61 -20.61 7.31
C LEU A 147 18.97 -19.27 7.98
N GLU A 148 20.20 -18.77 7.80
CA GLU A 148 20.62 -17.46 8.30
C GLU A 148 19.79 -16.33 7.69
N THR A 149 19.53 -16.36 6.38
CA THR A 149 18.72 -15.33 5.70
C THR A 149 17.25 -15.37 6.08
N LEU A 150 16.77 -16.47 6.66
CA LEU A 150 15.41 -16.58 7.21
C LEU A 150 15.33 -16.09 8.67
N GLN A 151 16.46 -15.92 9.37
CA GLN A 151 16.39 -15.41 10.73
C GLN A 151 16.18 -13.89 10.71
N PRO A 152 15.21 -13.37 11.48
CA PRO A 152 15.08 -11.93 11.65
C PRO A 152 16.28 -11.36 12.42
N GLY A 153 16.63 -10.11 12.14
CA GLY A 153 17.65 -9.39 12.92
C GLY A 153 17.24 -9.21 14.39
N PRO A 154 18.17 -8.79 15.25
CA PRO A 154 17.86 -8.49 16.65
C PRO A 154 16.81 -7.38 16.72
N SER A 155 15.83 -7.55 17.61
CA SER A 155 14.71 -6.61 17.81
C SER A 155 14.70 -6.14 19.25
N THR A 156 14.41 -4.85 19.44
CA THR A 156 14.20 -4.23 20.75
C THR A 156 12.79 -4.47 21.30
N LEU A 157 11.90 -5.07 20.49
CA LEU A 157 10.52 -5.32 20.88
C LEU A 157 10.43 -6.53 21.83
N SER A 158 9.72 -6.33 22.94
CA SER A 158 9.40 -7.40 23.88
C SER A 158 8.38 -8.37 23.26
N PRO A 159 8.68 -9.68 23.11
CA PRO A 159 7.74 -10.66 22.57
C PRO A 159 6.45 -10.74 23.37
N LYS A 160 6.53 -10.58 24.70
CA LYS A 160 5.36 -10.54 25.60
C LYS A 160 4.42 -9.40 25.21
N VAL A 161 4.94 -8.19 25.06
CA VAL A 161 4.13 -7.00 24.69
C VAL A 161 3.52 -7.16 23.31
N GLN A 162 4.26 -7.73 22.34
CA GLN A 162 3.70 -7.98 21.00
C GLN A 162 2.57 -9.02 21.01
N ALA A 163 2.68 -10.05 21.85
CA ALA A 163 1.60 -11.02 22.06
C ALA A 163 0.38 -10.40 22.76
N GLU A 164 0.61 -9.48 23.71
CA GLU A 164 -0.46 -8.70 24.36
C GLU A 164 -1.18 -7.81 23.35
N HIS A 165 -0.47 -7.10 22.48
CA HIS A 165 -1.07 -6.31 21.39
C HIS A 165 -1.89 -7.17 20.42
N SER A 166 -1.41 -8.36 20.05
CA SER A 166 -2.15 -9.28 19.17
C SER A 166 -3.45 -9.77 19.84
N ARG A 167 -3.40 -10.11 21.14
CA ARG A 167 -4.62 -10.45 21.90
C ARG A 167 -5.58 -9.26 21.96
N ALA A 168 -5.06 -8.07 22.27
CA ALA A 168 -5.84 -6.85 22.35
C ALA A 168 -6.52 -6.50 21.02
N TYR A 169 -5.82 -6.71 19.90
CA TYR A 169 -6.43 -6.55 18.58
C TYR A 169 -7.61 -7.48 18.34
N ARG A 170 -7.51 -8.75 18.74
CA ARG A 170 -8.61 -9.73 18.55
C ARG A 170 -9.83 -9.38 19.39
N GLU A 171 -9.62 -8.92 20.62
CA GLU A 171 -10.69 -8.42 21.49
C GLU A 171 -11.38 -7.20 20.85
N LEU A 172 -10.61 -6.22 20.39
CA LEU A 172 -11.11 -5.04 19.67
C LEU A 172 -11.86 -5.43 18.39
N HIS A 173 -11.32 -6.35 17.60
CA HIS A 173 -11.96 -6.81 16.36
C HIS A 173 -13.30 -7.49 16.66
N GLN A 174 -13.37 -8.29 17.74
CA GLN A 174 -14.62 -8.91 18.18
C GLN A 174 -15.65 -7.84 18.58
N GLN A 175 -15.26 -6.78 19.29
CA GLN A 175 -16.18 -5.68 19.62
C GLN A 175 -16.76 -5.00 18.36
N VAL A 176 -15.94 -4.79 17.32
CA VAL A 176 -16.39 -4.23 16.03
C VAL A 176 -17.37 -5.17 15.32
N ILE A 177 -17.13 -6.49 15.39
CA ILE A 177 -18.04 -7.52 14.85
C ILE A 177 -19.37 -7.50 15.61
N ASP A 178 -19.33 -7.51 16.94
CA ASP A 178 -20.51 -7.55 17.81
C ASP A 178 -21.37 -6.29 17.67
N ALA A 179 -20.75 -5.13 17.44
CA ALA A 179 -21.42 -3.88 17.10
C ALA A 179 -22.10 -3.91 15.70
N GLY A 180 -21.89 -4.96 14.91
CA GLY A 180 -22.52 -5.15 13.61
C GLY A 180 -22.02 -4.20 12.52
N LEU A 181 -20.83 -3.62 12.71
CA LEU A 181 -20.30 -2.55 11.83
C LEU A 181 -19.87 -3.05 10.45
N TYR A 182 -19.72 -4.36 10.26
CA TYR A 182 -19.53 -4.95 8.93
C TYR A 182 -20.79 -4.97 8.06
N LYS A 183 -21.97 -4.62 8.59
CA LYS A 183 -23.22 -4.61 7.79
C LYS A 183 -23.32 -3.36 6.93
N THR A 184 -23.37 -3.55 5.60
CA THR A 184 -23.59 -2.46 4.65
C THR A 184 -25.03 -1.94 4.66
N ARG A 185 -25.20 -0.65 4.94
CA ARG A 185 -26.46 0.06 4.80
C ARG A 185 -26.53 0.71 3.43
N TYR A 186 -27.04 0.01 2.41
CA TYR A 186 -26.99 0.51 1.02
C TYR A 186 -27.70 1.85 0.83
N ILE A 187 -28.95 1.96 1.29
CA ILE A 187 -29.76 3.19 1.11
C ILE A 187 -29.22 4.32 1.97
N GLY A 188 -29.07 4.10 3.28
CA GLY A 188 -28.66 5.14 4.22
C GLY A 188 -27.16 5.49 4.17
N GLY A 189 -26.31 4.58 3.70
CA GLY A 189 -24.86 4.76 3.59
C GLY A 189 -24.42 5.25 2.22
N TYR A 190 -24.73 4.50 1.16
CA TYR A 190 -24.30 4.82 -0.22
C TYR A 190 -25.33 5.62 -1.03
N GLY A 191 -26.60 5.65 -0.61
CA GLY A 191 -27.64 6.45 -1.29
C GLY A 191 -27.29 7.94 -1.42
N PRO A 192 -26.86 8.63 -0.35
CA PRO A 192 -26.40 10.02 -0.43
C PRO A 192 -25.23 10.20 -1.41
N GLU A 193 -24.32 9.23 -1.47
CA GLU A 193 -23.18 9.25 -2.40
C GLU A 193 -23.64 9.16 -3.86
N ILE A 194 -24.58 8.26 -4.16
CA ILE A 194 -25.16 8.12 -5.51
C ILE A 194 -25.84 9.42 -5.94
N VAL A 195 -26.62 10.06 -5.05
CA VAL A 195 -27.25 11.36 -5.34
C VAL A 195 -26.20 12.42 -5.66
N ARG A 196 -25.10 12.46 -4.90
CA ARG A 196 -23.99 13.39 -5.14
C ARG A 196 -23.31 13.12 -6.49
N TYR A 197 -23.06 11.86 -6.83
CA TYR A 197 -22.46 11.47 -8.10
C TYR A 197 -23.30 11.90 -9.29
N ILE A 198 -24.61 11.60 -9.24
CA ILE A 198 -25.56 12.01 -10.28
C ILE A 198 -25.59 13.53 -10.39
N THR A 199 -25.63 14.23 -9.26
CA THR A 199 -25.64 15.71 -9.25
C THR A 199 -24.41 16.29 -9.96
N PHE A 200 -23.21 15.81 -9.63
CA PHE A 200 -21.99 16.32 -10.27
C PHE A 200 -21.89 15.95 -11.75
N VAL A 201 -22.32 14.74 -12.15
CA VAL A 201 -22.37 14.37 -13.57
C VAL A 201 -23.37 15.22 -14.33
N VAL A 202 -24.59 15.42 -13.80
CA VAL A 202 -25.61 16.27 -14.42
C VAL A 202 -25.11 17.71 -14.56
N LEU A 203 -24.49 18.28 -13.52
CA LEU A 203 -23.93 19.62 -13.59
C LEU A 203 -22.81 19.71 -14.62
N ALA A 204 -21.89 18.73 -14.66
CA ALA A 204 -20.84 18.67 -15.68
C ALA A 204 -21.44 18.68 -17.09
N VAL A 205 -22.42 17.81 -17.38
CA VAL A 205 -23.09 17.75 -18.68
C VAL A 205 -23.82 19.06 -19.01
N LEU A 206 -24.58 19.63 -18.05
CA LEU A 206 -25.32 20.88 -18.26
C LEU A 206 -24.39 22.05 -18.60
N PHE A 207 -23.27 22.19 -17.87
CA PHE A 207 -22.29 23.24 -18.16
C PHE A 207 -21.55 22.99 -19.48
N TYR A 208 -21.29 21.72 -19.82
CA TYR A 208 -20.70 21.36 -21.11
C TYR A 208 -21.61 21.77 -22.27
N CYS A 209 -22.91 21.47 -22.19
CA CYS A 209 -23.91 21.84 -23.20
C CYS A 209 -24.07 23.36 -23.35
N LYS A 210 -23.77 24.15 -22.31
CA LYS A 210 -23.75 25.61 -22.35
C LYS A 210 -22.41 26.19 -22.82
N SER A 211 -21.46 25.35 -23.25
CA SER A 211 -20.08 25.74 -23.60
C SER A 211 -19.28 26.34 -22.44
N TRP A 212 -19.70 26.11 -21.19
CA TRP A 212 -18.97 26.50 -19.98
C TRP A 212 -17.98 25.39 -19.61
N PHE A 213 -17.02 25.16 -20.50
CA PHE A 213 -16.16 23.97 -20.48
C PHE A 213 -15.32 23.85 -19.20
N LEU A 214 -14.75 24.94 -18.69
CA LEU A 214 -13.94 24.90 -17.47
C LEU A 214 -14.78 24.58 -16.23
N THR A 215 -16.00 25.12 -16.15
CA THR A 215 -16.96 24.79 -15.08
C THR A 215 -17.43 23.35 -15.18
N SER A 216 -17.67 22.85 -16.40
CA SER A 216 -17.95 21.42 -16.63
C SER A 216 -16.81 20.54 -16.12
N ALA A 217 -15.57 20.88 -16.47
CA ALA A 217 -14.39 20.15 -16.02
C ALA A 217 -14.27 20.11 -14.50
N PHE A 218 -14.62 21.21 -13.83
CA PHE A 218 -14.64 21.28 -12.37
C PHE A 218 -15.62 20.28 -11.76
N PHE A 219 -16.86 20.23 -12.25
CA PHE A 219 -17.85 19.26 -11.75
C PHE A 219 -17.51 17.81 -12.10
N LEU A 220 -16.89 17.56 -13.26
CA LEU A 220 -16.35 16.24 -13.59
C LEU A 220 -15.24 15.83 -12.60
N GLY A 221 -14.37 16.76 -12.23
CA GLY A 221 -13.36 16.54 -11.22
C GLY A 221 -13.95 16.29 -9.83
N LEU A 222 -15.03 16.98 -9.43
CA LEU A 222 -15.74 16.71 -8.17
C LEU A 222 -16.39 15.32 -8.15
N TYR A 223 -16.93 14.89 -9.29
CA TYR A 223 -17.40 13.51 -9.45
C TYR A 223 -16.26 12.51 -9.24
N TRP A 224 -15.11 12.69 -9.91
CA TRP A 224 -13.96 11.81 -9.74
C TRP A 224 -13.39 11.81 -8.32
N HIS A 225 -13.32 12.97 -7.67
CA HIS A 225 -12.93 13.08 -6.26
C HIS A 225 -13.77 12.16 -5.37
N GLN A 226 -15.09 12.20 -5.54
CA GLN A 226 -16.03 11.54 -4.64
C GLN A 226 -16.29 10.07 -4.99
N VAL A 227 -16.28 9.71 -6.27
CA VAL A 227 -16.53 8.33 -6.71
C VAL A 227 -15.35 7.41 -6.37
N THR A 228 -14.12 7.93 -6.32
CA THR A 228 -12.94 7.14 -5.97
C THR A 228 -13.01 6.56 -4.56
N PHE A 229 -13.69 7.22 -3.62
CA PHE A 229 -13.95 6.62 -2.31
C PHE A 229 -14.82 5.36 -2.39
N THR A 230 -15.77 5.29 -3.35
CA THR A 230 -16.55 4.05 -3.59
C THR A 230 -15.73 2.98 -4.25
N VAL A 231 -14.89 3.34 -5.22
CA VAL A 231 -13.93 2.42 -5.82
C VAL A 231 -13.01 1.81 -4.75
N HIS A 232 -12.53 2.64 -3.83
CA HIS A 232 -11.69 2.22 -2.71
C HIS A 232 -12.39 1.17 -1.84
N ASP A 233 -13.61 1.44 -1.38
CA ASP A 233 -14.37 0.48 -0.57
C ASP A 233 -14.64 -0.83 -1.32
N LEU A 234 -14.97 -0.74 -2.62
CA LEU A 234 -15.21 -1.92 -3.46
C LEU A 234 -13.93 -2.76 -3.60
N GLY A 235 -12.78 -2.12 -3.73
CA GLY A 235 -11.49 -2.82 -3.81
C GLY A 235 -11.13 -3.56 -2.52
N HIS A 236 -11.67 -3.12 -1.37
CA HIS A 236 -11.56 -3.77 -0.07
C HIS A 236 -12.74 -4.68 0.30
N LEU A 237 -13.66 -4.94 -0.63
CA LEU A 237 -14.86 -5.74 -0.37
C LEU A 237 -15.76 -5.18 0.74
N GLY A 238 -15.74 -3.85 0.92
CA GLY A 238 -16.50 -3.14 1.94
C GLY A 238 -17.93 -2.80 1.54
N VAL A 239 -18.34 -3.05 0.29
CA VAL A 239 -19.68 -2.70 -0.20
C VAL A 239 -20.60 -3.92 -0.21
N THR A 240 -20.40 -4.86 -1.13
CA THR A 240 -21.25 -6.07 -1.21
C THR A 240 -20.67 -7.27 -0.49
N HIS A 241 -19.39 -7.19 -0.11
CA HIS A 241 -18.61 -8.29 0.46
C HIS A 241 -18.46 -9.50 -0.47
N ASN A 242 -18.82 -9.33 -1.76
CA ASN A 242 -18.62 -10.32 -2.80
C ASN A 242 -17.59 -9.81 -3.80
N TRP A 243 -16.48 -10.54 -3.92
CA TRP A 243 -15.36 -10.12 -4.76
C TRP A 243 -15.73 -9.88 -6.22
N THR A 244 -16.57 -10.74 -6.82
CA THR A 244 -16.94 -10.60 -8.24
C THR A 244 -17.82 -9.39 -8.46
N ILE A 245 -18.83 -9.18 -7.60
CA ILE A 245 -19.75 -8.05 -7.71
C ILE A 245 -19.00 -6.74 -7.47
N ASP A 246 -18.23 -6.66 -6.39
CA ASP A 246 -17.47 -5.46 -6.07
C ASP A 246 -16.44 -5.13 -7.17
N ARG A 247 -15.76 -6.15 -7.71
CA ARG A 247 -14.83 -5.96 -8.84
C ARG A 247 -15.53 -5.42 -10.08
N VAL A 248 -16.69 -5.96 -10.46
CA VAL A 248 -17.43 -5.48 -11.65
C VAL A 248 -17.85 -4.02 -11.46
N ILE A 249 -18.42 -3.67 -10.31
CA ILE A 249 -18.84 -2.28 -10.03
C ILE A 249 -17.60 -1.37 -10.04
N ALA A 250 -16.50 -1.80 -9.43
CA ALA A 250 -15.29 -0.99 -9.36
C ALA A 250 -14.67 -0.77 -10.75
N ILE A 251 -14.73 -1.74 -11.67
CA ILE A 251 -14.30 -1.56 -13.07
C ILE A 251 -15.18 -0.51 -13.76
N LEU A 252 -16.51 -0.55 -13.57
CA LEU A 252 -17.40 0.45 -14.18
C LEU A 252 -17.16 1.85 -13.62
N LEU A 253 -16.82 1.99 -12.35
CA LEU A 253 -16.58 3.29 -11.73
C LEU A 253 -15.16 3.81 -11.99
N ALA A 254 -14.12 3.00 -11.78
CA ALA A 254 -12.73 3.41 -11.90
C ALA A 254 -12.26 3.46 -13.35
N ASP A 255 -12.45 2.36 -14.08
CA ASP A 255 -11.89 2.17 -15.42
C ASP A 255 -12.72 2.90 -16.48
N LEU A 256 -14.04 2.66 -16.50
CA LEU A 256 -14.92 3.24 -17.52
C LEU A 256 -15.16 4.74 -17.29
N SER A 257 -15.36 5.15 -16.04
CA SER A 257 -15.70 6.55 -15.73
C SER A 257 -14.50 7.41 -15.35
N GLY A 258 -13.42 6.81 -14.82
CA GLY A 258 -12.26 7.51 -14.29
C GLY A 258 -10.93 7.26 -15.02
N GLY A 259 -10.88 6.29 -15.95
CA GLY A 259 -9.69 5.93 -16.71
C GLY A 259 -8.57 5.26 -15.88
N LEU A 260 -8.85 4.77 -14.69
CA LEU A 260 -7.86 4.17 -13.79
C LEU A 260 -8.10 2.68 -13.61
N SER A 261 -7.03 1.89 -13.59
CA SER A 261 -7.13 0.43 -13.37
C SER A 261 -7.37 0.15 -11.90
N VAL A 262 -8.57 -0.37 -11.57
CA VAL A 262 -8.82 -0.89 -10.21
C VAL A 262 -7.97 -2.15 -9.94
N GLY A 263 -7.58 -2.89 -10.98
CA GLY A 263 -6.61 -3.98 -10.91
C GLY A 263 -5.29 -3.56 -10.30
N TRP A 264 -4.71 -2.49 -10.83
CA TRP A 264 -3.48 -1.90 -10.32
C TRP A 264 -3.67 -1.40 -8.89
N TRP A 265 -4.73 -0.63 -8.65
CA TRP A 265 -4.96 -0.02 -7.34
C TRP A 265 -5.06 -1.08 -6.24
N VAL A 266 -5.84 -2.15 -6.43
CA VAL A 266 -5.97 -3.25 -5.46
C VAL A 266 -4.65 -4.00 -5.27
N ASP A 267 -3.88 -4.22 -6.32
CA ASP A 267 -2.59 -4.93 -6.26
C ASP A 267 -1.54 -4.14 -5.47
N ASN A 268 -1.52 -2.83 -5.66
CA ASN A 268 -0.62 -1.89 -5.01
C ASN A 268 -1.03 -1.63 -3.55
N HIS A 269 -2.27 -1.23 -3.34
CA HIS A 269 -2.76 -0.74 -2.07
C HIS A 269 -2.92 -1.84 -1.02
N ASN A 270 -3.19 -3.09 -1.42
CA ASN A 270 -3.15 -4.20 -0.47
C ASN A 270 -1.75 -4.46 0.08
N VAL A 271 -0.68 -4.21 -0.70
CA VAL A 271 0.68 -4.29 -0.17
C VAL A 271 0.92 -3.17 0.85
N HIS A 272 0.46 -1.95 0.57
CA HIS A 272 0.52 -0.83 1.50
C HIS A 272 -0.10 -1.15 2.86
N HIS A 273 -1.29 -1.75 2.92
CA HIS A 273 -1.92 -2.11 4.20
C HIS A 273 -1.14 -3.12 5.04
N LEU A 274 -0.36 -4.00 4.41
CA LEU A 274 0.35 -5.08 5.11
C LEU A 274 1.70 -4.62 5.66
N VAL A 275 2.36 -3.72 4.95
CA VAL A 275 3.69 -3.19 5.29
C VAL A 275 3.72 -1.66 5.18
N PRO A 276 2.77 -0.94 5.79
CA PRO A 276 2.64 0.50 5.62
C PRO A 276 3.91 1.23 6.04
N ASN A 277 4.27 2.26 5.28
CA ASN A 277 5.47 3.09 5.43
C ASN A 277 6.82 2.34 5.35
N HIS A 278 6.85 1.08 4.90
CA HIS A 278 8.11 0.35 4.75
C HIS A 278 8.88 0.84 3.49
N PRO A 279 10.11 1.40 3.61
CA PRO A 279 10.77 2.08 2.49
C PRO A 279 10.95 1.25 1.21
N THR A 280 11.21 -0.05 1.32
CA THR A 280 11.44 -0.95 0.17
C THR A 280 10.25 -1.83 -0.21
N HIS A 281 9.20 -1.85 0.60
CA HIS A 281 8.08 -2.78 0.45
C HIS A 281 6.74 -2.09 0.26
N ASP A 282 6.54 -0.91 0.81
CA ASP A 282 5.33 -0.12 0.62
C ASP A 282 5.40 0.71 -0.67
N PRO A 283 4.59 0.42 -1.70
CA PRO A 283 4.61 1.20 -2.93
C PRO A 283 4.00 2.61 -2.80
N ASP A 284 3.24 2.89 -1.74
CA ASP A 284 2.54 4.17 -1.53
C ASP A 284 3.41 5.28 -0.94
N ILE A 285 4.70 5.00 -0.68
CA ILE A 285 5.70 6.01 -0.30
C ILE A 285 6.91 6.06 -1.26
N GLN A 286 6.87 5.26 -2.32
CA GLN A 286 8.00 5.01 -3.23
C GLN A 286 8.00 5.96 -4.44
N HIS A 287 8.13 7.25 -4.16
CA HIS A 287 7.85 8.33 -5.13
C HIS A 287 9.07 9.02 -5.73
N LEU A 288 10.29 8.47 -5.56
CA LEU A 288 11.46 9.03 -6.24
C LEU A 288 11.22 9.09 -7.78
N PRO A 289 11.57 10.22 -8.43
CA PRO A 289 12.40 11.31 -7.92
C PRO A 289 11.64 12.49 -7.25
N PHE A 290 10.32 12.41 -7.08
CA PHE A 290 9.49 13.56 -6.67
C PHE A 290 9.40 13.76 -5.15
N PHE A 291 9.27 12.67 -4.39
CA PHE A 291 9.25 12.75 -2.93
C PHE A 291 10.17 11.70 -2.29
N ALA A 292 10.77 12.13 -1.19
CA ALA A 292 11.48 11.30 -0.22
C ALA A 292 10.99 11.73 1.17
N ILE A 293 10.26 10.85 1.84
CA ILE A 293 9.68 11.10 3.17
C ILE A 293 10.60 10.63 4.31
N SER A 294 11.76 10.07 3.95
CA SER A 294 12.75 9.56 4.89
C SER A 294 14.15 9.65 4.29
N PRO A 295 15.20 9.87 5.12
CA PRO A 295 16.58 9.96 4.65
C PRO A 295 17.08 8.68 3.98
N VAL A 296 16.48 7.54 4.30
CA VAL A 296 16.84 6.23 3.70
C VAL A 296 16.64 6.21 2.19
N PHE A 297 15.75 7.04 1.63
CA PHE A 297 15.59 7.13 0.18
C PHE A 297 16.79 7.79 -0.52
N LEU A 298 17.66 8.50 0.21
CA LEU A 298 18.85 9.14 -0.34
C LEU A 298 19.97 8.14 -0.67
N THR A 299 19.85 6.87 -0.26
CA THR A 299 20.85 5.81 -0.52
C THR A 299 20.56 4.95 -1.75
N SER A 300 19.52 5.29 -2.52
CA SER A 300 19.00 4.49 -3.66
C SER A 300 18.55 3.08 -3.27
N LEU A 301 17.24 2.91 -3.12
CA LEU A 301 16.64 1.65 -2.65
C LEU A 301 16.05 0.83 -3.79
N TRP A 302 15.99 -0.49 -3.63
CA TRP A 302 15.23 -1.39 -4.49
C TRP A 302 13.77 -1.48 -4.02
N SER A 303 12.83 -1.23 -4.92
CA SER A 303 11.41 -1.47 -4.69
C SER A 303 11.07 -2.93 -5.00
N SER A 304 10.67 -3.67 -3.96
CA SER A 304 10.18 -5.05 -4.10
C SER A 304 8.84 -5.14 -4.83
N TYR A 305 8.03 -4.08 -4.85
CA TYR A 305 6.76 -4.01 -5.57
C TYR A 305 6.97 -3.65 -7.04
N TYR A 306 7.58 -2.50 -7.33
CA TYR A 306 7.77 -2.01 -8.70
C TYR A 306 8.86 -2.77 -9.46
N LYS A 307 9.68 -3.57 -8.77
CA LYS A 307 10.82 -4.33 -9.32
C LYS A 307 11.84 -3.43 -10.02
N ARG A 308 12.15 -2.29 -9.40
CA ARG A 308 13.09 -1.30 -9.91
C ARG A 308 13.87 -0.61 -8.79
N VAL A 309 15.02 -0.08 -9.15
CA VAL A 309 15.78 0.83 -8.28
C VAL A 309 15.10 2.19 -8.27
N MET A 310 14.85 2.71 -7.07
CA MET A 310 14.47 4.08 -6.80
C MET A 310 15.74 4.89 -6.64
N ALA A 311 16.30 5.31 -7.76
CA ALA A 311 17.61 5.96 -7.79
C ALA A 311 17.53 7.38 -7.19
N PHE A 312 18.45 7.68 -6.27
CA PHE A 312 18.74 9.04 -5.86
C PHE A 312 19.83 9.62 -6.76
N ASP A 313 19.46 9.88 -8.01
CA ASP A 313 20.33 10.45 -9.04
C ASP A 313 20.35 11.99 -9.01
N ALA A 314 21.00 12.62 -9.99
CA ALA A 314 21.10 14.07 -10.07
C ALA A 314 19.72 14.76 -10.18
N VAL A 315 18.76 14.15 -10.87
CA VAL A 315 17.40 14.69 -11.04
C VAL A 315 16.66 14.59 -9.72
N ALA A 316 16.71 13.42 -9.07
CA ALA A 316 16.15 13.22 -7.74
C ALA A 316 16.73 14.22 -6.74
N LYS A 317 18.06 14.42 -6.72
CA LYS A 317 18.70 15.39 -5.84
C LYS A 317 18.12 16.79 -6.02
N VAL A 318 17.97 17.27 -7.26
CA VAL A 318 17.38 18.59 -7.51
C VAL A 318 15.94 18.65 -7.00
N LEU A 319 15.08 17.71 -7.39
CA LEU A 319 13.66 17.73 -7.02
C LEU A 319 13.45 17.57 -5.51
N ILE A 320 14.19 16.67 -4.86
CA ILE A 320 14.11 16.43 -3.41
C ILE A 320 14.53 17.65 -2.61
N THR A 321 15.52 18.45 -3.06
CA THR A 321 15.90 19.67 -2.32
C THR A 321 14.82 20.76 -2.28
N VAL A 322 13.82 20.68 -3.17
CA VAL A 322 12.69 21.62 -3.27
C VAL A 322 11.32 20.97 -3.09
N GLN A 323 11.26 19.67 -2.75
CA GLN A 323 10.02 18.89 -2.70
C GLN A 323 8.91 19.52 -1.84
N HIS A 324 9.27 20.13 -0.71
CA HIS A 324 8.34 20.82 0.20
C HIS A 324 7.67 22.05 -0.45
N ARG A 325 8.34 22.70 -1.41
CA ARG A 325 7.78 23.83 -2.18
C ARG A 325 6.92 23.36 -3.34
N LEU A 326 7.28 22.21 -3.90
CA LEU A 326 6.58 21.60 -5.03
C LEU A 326 5.40 20.72 -4.59
N PHE A 327 5.22 20.48 -3.28
CA PHE A 327 4.27 19.52 -2.73
C PHE A 327 2.88 19.63 -3.35
N TYR A 328 2.22 20.80 -3.25
CA TYR A 328 0.88 20.99 -3.78
C TYR A 328 0.82 20.96 -5.32
N VAL A 329 1.89 21.39 -6.00
CA VAL A 329 1.97 21.33 -7.47
C VAL A 329 2.04 19.87 -7.94
N ILE A 330 2.85 19.06 -7.28
CA ILE A 330 2.96 17.62 -7.58
C ILE A 330 1.66 16.90 -7.21
N MET A 331 1.06 17.19 -6.06
CA MET A 331 -0.23 16.62 -5.66
C MET A 331 -1.36 16.95 -6.63
N ALA A 332 -1.38 18.18 -7.17
CA ALA A 332 -2.32 18.60 -8.21
C ALA A 332 -2.20 17.77 -9.50
N LEU A 333 -1.00 17.28 -9.82
CA LEU A 333 -0.71 16.49 -11.01
C LEU A 333 -0.58 14.98 -10.73
N ALA A 334 -0.69 14.54 -9.48
CA ALA A 334 -0.43 13.15 -9.09
C ALA A 334 -1.36 12.14 -9.79
N ARG A 335 -2.56 12.55 -10.22
CA ARG A 335 -3.46 11.70 -11.01
C ARG A 335 -2.84 11.19 -12.30
N PHE A 336 -1.96 11.98 -12.94
CA PHE A 336 -1.26 11.53 -14.15
C PHE A 336 -0.28 10.38 -13.86
N ASN A 337 0.33 10.37 -12.67
CA ASN A 337 1.14 9.24 -12.22
C ASN A 337 0.28 7.99 -11.97
N LEU A 338 -0.95 8.16 -11.47
CA LEU A 338 -1.90 7.05 -11.31
C LEU A 338 -2.29 6.42 -12.66
N TYR A 339 -2.45 7.22 -13.72
CA TYR A 339 -2.65 6.69 -15.08
C TYR A 339 -1.43 5.89 -15.55
N ALA A 340 -0.22 6.43 -15.40
CA ALA A 340 1.01 5.76 -15.79
C ALA A 340 1.18 4.41 -15.08
N ASN A 341 0.91 4.36 -13.77
CA ASN A 341 0.95 3.13 -12.99
C ASN A 341 -0.13 2.14 -13.41
N SER A 342 -1.37 2.60 -13.61
CA SER A 342 -2.50 1.78 -14.07
C SER A 342 -2.17 1.05 -15.37
N TYR A 343 -1.66 1.78 -16.37
CA TYR A 343 -1.43 1.19 -17.69
C TYR A 343 -0.16 0.34 -17.71
N SER A 344 0.87 0.75 -16.96
CA SER A 344 2.07 -0.08 -16.78
C SER A 344 1.72 -1.43 -16.16
N PHE A 345 0.82 -1.46 -15.19
CA PHE A 345 0.31 -2.69 -14.59
C PHE A 345 -0.45 -3.55 -15.60
N LEU A 346 -1.37 -2.98 -16.38
CA LEU A 346 -2.12 -3.73 -17.39
C LEU A 346 -1.21 -4.32 -18.47
N VAL A 347 -0.18 -3.59 -18.90
CA VAL A 347 0.84 -4.08 -19.83
C VAL A 347 1.63 -5.26 -19.23
N LYS A 348 2.11 -5.11 -17.99
CA LYS A 348 2.86 -6.17 -17.29
C LYS A 348 2.03 -7.43 -17.04
N THR A 349 0.72 -7.27 -16.86
CA THR A 349 -0.20 -8.39 -16.58
C THR A 349 -0.83 -9.00 -17.83
N ALA A 350 -0.65 -8.39 -19.01
CA ALA A 350 -1.28 -8.82 -20.27
C ALA A 350 -1.02 -10.30 -20.63
N PHE A 351 0.17 -10.81 -20.30
CA PHE A 351 0.61 -12.17 -20.62
C PHE A 351 0.58 -13.12 -19.43
N GLN A 352 -0.04 -12.73 -18.31
CA GLN A 352 -0.20 -13.65 -17.18
C GLN A 352 -1.14 -14.82 -17.55
N PRO A 353 -0.89 -16.03 -17.01
CA PRO A 353 -1.71 -17.20 -17.27
C PRO A 353 -3.19 -16.97 -16.92
N SER A 354 -4.08 -17.63 -17.64
CA SER A 354 -5.53 -17.38 -17.56
C SER A 354 -6.17 -17.62 -16.19
N ARG A 355 -5.50 -18.34 -15.29
CA ARG A 355 -5.96 -18.63 -13.93
C ARG A 355 -5.58 -17.56 -12.90
N ALA A 356 -4.77 -16.56 -13.27
CA ALA A 356 -4.45 -15.46 -12.38
C ALA A 356 -5.72 -14.65 -12.02
N LYS A 357 -5.89 -14.35 -10.73
CA LYS A 357 -6.96 -13.48 -10.18
C LYS A 357 -8.38 -13.79 -10.67
N GLY A 358 -8.76 -15.07 -10.76
CA GLY A 358 -10.14 -15.48 -11.07
C GLY A 358 -10.52 -15.49 -12.56
N GLY A 359 -9.55 -15.43 -13.47
CA GLY A 359 -9.78 -15.51 -14.92
C GLY A 359 -9.15 -14.35 -15.70
N ARG A 360 -9.30 -14.32 -17.04
CA ARG A 360 -8.93 -13.14 -17.85
C ARG A 360 -10.05 -12.10 -18.02
N TRP A 361 -11.24 -12.38 -17.49
CA TRP A 361 -12.42 -11.52 -17.69
C TRP A 361 -12.19 -10.12 -17.13
N TRP A 362 -11.57 -10.00 -15.94
CA TRP A 362 -11.31 -8.70 -15.31
C TRP A 362 -10.38 -7.86 -16.17
N TRP A 363 -9.29 -8.46 -16.68
CA TRP A 363 -8.30 -7.76 -17.48
C TRP A 363 -8.90 -7.23 -18.78
N TRP A 364 -9.67 -8.06 -19.50
CA TRP A 364 -10.36 -7.62 -20.71
C TRP A 364 -11.41 -6.54 -20.43
N SER A 365 -12.10 -6.63 -19.29
CA SER A 365 -13.10 -5.64 -18.88
C SER A 365 -12.44 -4.30 -18.56
N GLU A 366 -11.32 -4.28 -17.82
CA GLU A 366 -10.55 -3.06 -17.53
C GLU A 366 -10.03 -2.41 -18.81
N VAL A 367 -9.40 -3.19 -19.70
CA VAL A 367 -8.89 -2.68 -20.98
C VAL A 367 -10.00 -2.11 -21.86
N ALA A 368 -11.14 -2.81 -21.97
CA ALA A 368 -12.29 -2.32 -22.74
C ALA A 368 -12.86 -1.03 -22.13
N CYS A 369 -13.02 -0.99 -20.80
CA CYS A 369 -13.56 0.18 -20.09
C CYS A 369 -12.64 1.40 -20.20
N ILE A 370 -11.32 1.23 -20.02
CA ILE A 370 -10.33 2.31 -20.22
C ILE A 370 -10.31 2.77 -21.68
N GLY A 371 -10.43 1.85 -22.64
CA GLY A 371 -10.55 2.20 -24.06
C GLY A 371 -11.77 3.08 -24.34
N LEU A 372 -12.93 2.69 -23.81
CA LEU A 372 -14.18 3.46 -23.91
C LEU A 372 -14.07 4.82 -23.22
N PHE A 373 -13.46 4.88 -22.04
CA PHE A 373 -13.15 6.12 -21.32
C PHE A 373 -12.37 7.09 -22.22
N TYR A 374 -11.27 6.64 -22.84
CA TYR A 374 -10.47 7.51 -23.68
C TYR A 374 -11.17 7.89 -24.98
N CYS A 375 -11.97 7.01 -25.60
CA CYS A 375 -12.80 7.37 -26.74
C CYS A 375 -13.77 8.52 -26.40
N TRP A 376 -14.43 8.43 -25.24
CA TRP A 376 -15.30 9.49 -24.75
C TRP A 376 -14.53 10.77 -24.40
N TYR A 377 -13.49 10.65 -23.59
CA TYR A 377 -12.76 11.79 -23.04
C TYR A 377 -12.02 12.57 -24.13
N ILE A 378 -11.40 11.89 -25.11
CA ILE A 378 -10.80 12.54 -26.28
C ILE A 378 -11.86 13.30 -27.09
N ARG A 379 -13.08 12.76 -27.22
CA ARG A 379 -14.17 13.45 -27.92
C ARG A 379 -14.62 14.70 -27.16
N VAL A 380 -14.75 14.62 -25.83
CA VAL A 380 -15.02 15.77 -24.97
C VAL A 380 -13.99 16.88 -25.17
N LEU A 381 -12.69 16.52 -25.18
CA LEU A 381 -11.60 17.49 -25.38
C LEU A 381 -11.61 18.11 -26.79
N LYS A 382 -11.79 17.30 -27.85
CA LYS A 382 -11.87 17.79 -29.23
C LYS A 382 -13.05 18.74 -29.46
N SER A 383 -14.15 18.52 -28.74
CA SER A 383 -15.37 19.33 -28.83
C SER A 383 -15.32 20.64 -28.01
N CYS A 384 -14.22 20.94 -27.32
CA CYS A 384 -14.01 22.22 -26.61
C CYS A 384 -13.75 23.42 -27.55
N GLY A 385 -13.67 23.21 -28.87
CA GLY A 385 -13.57 24.26 -29.89
C GLY A 385 -12.17 24.86 -30.09
N SER A 386 -11.28 24.80 -29.10
CA SER A 386 -9.88 25.24 -29.24
C SER A 386 -8.93 24.40 -28.37
N TRP A 387 -7.66 24.33 -28.79
CA TRP A 387 -6.62 23.62 -28.03
C TRP A 387 -6.38 24.19 -26.62
N PRO A 388 -6.32 25.52 -26.39
CA PRO A 388 -6.18 26.07 -25.04
C PRO A 388 -7.34 25.69 -24.12
N MET A 389 -8.57 25.68 -24.64
CA MET A 389 -9.75 25.28 -23.87
C MET A 389 -9.73 23.78 -23.53
N ALA A 390 -9.33 22.94 -24.48
CA ALA A 390 -9.14 21.50 -24.25
C ALA A 390 -8.06 21.25 -23.17
N LEU A 391 -6.94 21.96 -23.22
CA LEU A 391 -5.89 21.87 -22.20
C LEU A 391 -6.43 22.33 -20.82
N GLY A 392 -7.18 23.43 -20.77
CA GLY A 392 -7.82 23.90 -19.55
C GLY A 392 -8.80 22.88 -18.97
N TYR A 393 -9.64 22.26 -19.81
CA TYR A 393 -10.56 21.20 -19.42
C TYR A 393 -9.80 19.99 -18.85
N LEU A 394 -8.75 19.56 -19.53
CA LEU A 394 -7.89 18.45 -19.11
C LEU A 394 -7.28 18.70 -17.73
N LEU A 395 -6.67 19.87 -17.54
CA LEU A 395 -5.99 20.22 -16.30
C LEU A 395 -6.99 20.36 -15.15
N ILE A 396 -8.08 21.13 -15.32
CA ILE A 396 -9.05 21.36 -14.24
C ILE A 396 -9.67 20.04 -13.79
N SER A 397 -10.16 19.21 -14.72
CA SER A 397 -10.80 17.94 -14.36
C SER A 397 -9.85 16.97 -13.65
N ASN A 398 -8.53 17.03 -13.90
CA ASN A 398 -7.55 16.16 -13.23
C ASN A 398 -6.95 16.76 -11.96
N VAL A 399 -6.97 18.09 -11.80
CA VAL A 399 -6.49 18.79 -10.59
C VAL A 399 -7.55 18.85 -9.50
N VAL A 400 -8.82 19.01 -9.84
CA VAL A 400 -9.91 19.10 -8.85
C VAL A 400 -10.01 17.87 -7.92
N PRO A 401 -9.72 16.63 -8.36
CA PRO A 401 -9.62 15.47 -7.46
C PRO A 401 -8.42 15.47 -6.51
N SER A 402 -7.44 16.37 -6.67
CA SER A 402 -6.19 16.32 -5.89
C SER A 402 -6.30 16.47 -4.37
N PRO A 403 -7.35 17.06 -3.76
CA PRO A 403 -7.52 17.01 -2.31
C PRO A 403 -7.54 15.57 -1.76
N LEU A 404 -7.99 14.58 -2.54
CA LEU A 404 -7.88 13.17 -2.20
C LEU A 404 -6.41 12.74 -2.01
N HIS A 405 -5.52 13.11 -2.93
CA HIS A 405 -4.11 12.75 -2.84
C HIS A 405 -3.48 13.36 -1.58
N VAL A 406 -3.80 14.63 -1.30
CA VAL A 406 -3.35 15.32 -0.09
C VAL A 406 -3.84 14.58 1.15
N GLN A 407 -5.13 14.24 1.22
CA GLN A 407 -5.71 13.50 2.36
C GLN A 407 -4.98 12.18 2.64
N ILE A 408 -4.68 11.40 1.59
CA ILE A 408 -4.00 10.12 1.74
C ILE A 408 -2.58 10.33 2.28
N VAL A 409 -1.80 11.23 1.67
CA VAL A 409 -0.41 11.43 2.11
C VAL A 409 -0.32 12.05 3.50
N LEU A 410 -1.28 12.89 3.90
CA LEU A 410 -1.36 13.41 5.27
C LEU A 410 -1.33 12.28 6.29
N SER A 411 -2.06 11.20 6.01
CA SER A 411 -2.28 10.12 6.94
C SER A 411 -1.10 9.14 7.07
N HIS A 412 -0.01 9.35 6.31
CA HIS A 412 1.14 8.44 6.27
C HIS A 412 2.50 9.15 6.25
N PHE A 413 2.68 10.23 5.48
CA PHE A 413 3.99 10.84 5.23
C PHE A 413 4.63 11.46 6.49
N SER A 414 3.82 11.86 7.47
CA SER A 414 4.29 12.37 8.75
C SER A 414 4.55 11.26 9.77
N ARG A 415 4.23 10.00 9.44
CA ARG A 415 4.34 8.85 10.34
C ARG A 415 5.63 8.09 10.11
N SER A 416 5.97 7.27 11.10
CA SER A 416 7.24 6.57 11.14
C SER A 416 7.45 5.68 9.91
N THR A 417 8.60 5.84 9.24
CA THR A 417 9.07 4.94 8.18
C THR A 417 10.07 3.90 8.71
N VAL A 418 10.23 3.82 10.03
CA VAL A 418 11.17 2.90 10.67
C VAL A 418 10.63 1.48 10.56
N ASP A 419 11.49 0.54 10.20
CA ASP A 419 11.15 -0.89 10.19
C ASP A 419 11.59 -1.55 11.50
N LEU A 420 10.62 -1.86 12.36
CA LEU A 420 10.83 -2.57 13.62
C LEU A 420 10.92 -4.10 13.44
N GLY A 421 10.89 -4.56 12.19
CA GLY A 421 11.04 -5.95 11.79
C GLY A 421 9.75 -6.76 11.89
N VAL A 422 9.88 -8.05 11.54
CA VAL A 422 8.76 -9.00 11.45
C VAL A 422 8.15 -9.40 12.80
N LYS A 423 8.77 -8.99 13.92
CA LYS A 423 8.31 -9.23 15.29
C LYS A 423 7.28 -8.20 15.76
N GLU A 424 7.16 -7.05 15.08
CA GLU A 424 6.13 -6.06 15.38
C GLU A 424 4.73 -6.63 15.09
N SER A 425 3.82 -6.48 16.06
CA SER A 425 2.42 -6.88 15.96
C SER A 425 1.65 -6.02 14.96
N PHE A 426 0.58 -6.59 14.39
CA PHE A 426 -0.29 -5.91 13.43
C PHE A 426 -0.83 -4.58 13.97
N LEU A 427 -1.44 -4.60 15.16
CA LEU A 427 -2.01 -3.41 15.81
C LEU A 427 -0.98 -2.31 16.02
N ALA A 428 0.18 -2.63 16.59
CA ALA A 428 1.23 -1.65 16.84
C ALA A 428 1.74 -1.02 15.54
N ARG A 429 1.93 -1.83 14.49
CA ARG A 429 2.35 -1.32 13.18
C ARG A 429 1.33 -0.35 12.60
N GLN A 430 0.04 -0.72 12.56
CA GLN A 430 -0.98 0.15 11.99
C GLN A 430 -1.07 1.47 12.76
N LEU A 431 -1.09 1.44 14.10
CA LEU A 431 -1.11 2.66 14.93
C LEU A 431 0.12 3.56 14.72
N ARG A 432 1.31 2.98 14.59
CA ARG A 432 2.55 3.73 14.40
C ARG A 432 2.66 4.39 13.03
N THR A 433 2.15 3.74 11.99
CA THR A 433 2.37 4.11 10.58
C THR A 433 1.19 4.86 9.95
N THR A 434 0.11 5.03 10.70
CA THR A 434 -1.10 5.74 10.26
C THR A 434 -1.50 6.82 11.27
N VAL A 435 -2.35 7.75 10.84
CA VAL A 435 -2.86 8.85 11.67
C VAL A 435 -4.18 9.34 11.12
N ASP A 436 -5.08 9.71 12.02
CA ASP A 436 -6.39 10.25 11.66
C ASP A 436 -6.34 11.78 11.49
N VAL A 437 -7.16 12.29 10.57
CA VAL A 437 -7.37 13.72 10.37
C VAL A 437 -8.68 14.13 11.02
N ILE A 438 -8.60 15.00 12.02
CA ILE A 438 -9.76 15.48 12.76
C ILE A 438 -10.67 16.26 11.80
N CYS A 439 -11.91 15.79 11.68
CA CYS A 439 -12.89 16.30 10.73
C CYS A 439 -14.30 16.34 11.33
N SER A 440 -14.97 17.51 11.19
CA SER A 440 -16.37 17.67 11.58
C SER A 440 -17.29 16.79 10.70
N PRO A 441 -18.35 16.17 11.27
CA PRO A 441 -19.34 15.42 10.49
C PRO A 441 -19.95 16.21 9.32
N SER A 442 -20.04 17.53 9.41
CA SER A 442 -20.64 18.38 8.37
C SER A 442 -19.85 18.41 7.05
N ILE A 443 -18.55 18.09 7.10
CA ILE A 443 -17.65 18.13 5.94
C ILE A 443 -16.95 16.78 5.70
N GLU A 444 -17.28 15.76 6.48
CA GLU A 444 -16.64 14.43 6.37
C GLU A 444 -16.81 13.79 4.99
N TRP A 445 -17.92 14.10 4.31
CA TRP A 445 -18.21 13.63 2.95
C TRP A 445 -17.16 14.12 1.94
N ILE A 446 -16.50 15.26 2.18
CA ILE A 446 -15.39 15.73 1.35
C ILE A 446 -14.19 14.78 1.46
N HIS A 447 -13.96 14.21 2.65
CA HIS A 447 -12.86 13.29 2.93
C HIS A 447 -13.21 11.83 2.65
N GLY A 448 -14.48 11.51 2.42
CA GLY A 448 -14.94 10.17 2.02
C GLY A 448 -14.53 9.05 2.97
N GLY A 449 -14.45 9.33 4.28
CA GLY A 449 -14.00 8.36 5.29
C GLY A 449 -12.48 8.16 5.39
N LEU A 450 -11.69 8.60 4.41
CA LEU A 450 -10.21 8.46 4.41
C LEU A 450 -9.50 9.45 5.33
N HIS A 451 -10.24 10.18 6.16
CA HIS A 451 -9.69 10.88 7.31
C HIS A 451 -9.57 9.98 8.54
N LEU A 452 -10.13 8.77 8.50
CA LEU A 452 -10.08 7.78 9.56
C LEU A 452 -9.16 6.60 9.19
N GLN A 453 -7.92 6.91 8.83
CA GLN A 453 -6.97 5.93 8.28
C GLN A 453 -6.53 4.87 9.28
N VAL A 454 -6.38 5.21 10.56
CA VAL A 454 -6.04 4.24 11.60
C VAL A 454 -7.09 3.13 11.64
N THR A 455 -8.36 3.53 11.70
CA THR A 455 -9.49 2.61 11.76
C THR A 455 -9.64 1.82 10.46
N HIS A 456 -9.45 2.50 9.32
CA HIS A 456 -9.50 1.86 8.01
C HIS A 456 -8.43 0.77 7.87
N HIS A 457 -7.19 1.04 8.31
CA HIS A 457 -6.10 0.07 8.26
C HIS A 457 -6.29 -1.13 9.18
N LEU A 458 -6.91 -0.93 10.35
CA LEU A 458 -7.24 -2.02 11.27
C LEU A 458 -8.40 -2.89 10.76
N PHE A 459 -9.35 -2.30 10.02
CA PHE A 459 -10.57 -2.96 9.54
C PHE A 459 -10.93 -2.55 8.10
N PRO A 460 -10.12 -2.93 7.10
CA PRO A 460 -10.24 -2.41 5.72
C PRO A 460 -11.56 -2.78 5.06
N ARG A 461 -12.19 -3.88 5.48
CA ARG A 461 -13.47 -4.38 4.96
C ARG A 461 -14.70 -3.67 5.51
N LEU A 462 -14.55 -2.72 6.43
CA LEU A 462 -15.69 -1.96 6.94
C LEU A 462 -16.28 -1.07 5.84
N PRO A 463 -17.62 -1.05 5.68
CA PRO A 463 -18.27 -0.04 4.86
C PRO A 463 -17.97 1.36 5.42
N ARG A 464 -17.58 2.33 4.56
CA ARG A 464 -17.03 3.61 5.02
C ARG A 464 -17.94 4.38 5.97
N HIS A 465 -19.27 4.28 5.79
CA HIS A 465 -20.26 4.99 6.61
C HIS A 465 -20.34 4.45 8.04
N ASN A 466 -19.63 3.36 8.35
CA ASN A 466 -19.48 2.82 9.71
C ASN A 466 -18.09 3.13 10.31
N LEU A 467 -17.14 3.72 9.55
CA LEU A 467 -15.78 4.00 10.05
C LEU A 467 -15.78 4.97 11.22
N ARG A 468 -16.67 5.97 11.26
CA ARG A 468 -16.76 6.90 12.40
C ARG A 468 -17.14 6.19 13.70
N ALA A 469 -18.08 5.26 13.64
CA ALA A 469 -18.50 4.47 14.79
C ALA A 469 -17.37 3.51 15.22
N ALA A 470 -16.71 2.86 14.26
CA ALA A 470 -15.56 2.00 14.56
C ALA A 470 -14.40 2.81 15.16
N SER A 471 -14.10 4.01 14.65
CA SER A 471 -13.04 4.88 15.15
C SER A 471 -13.27 5.27 16.61
N ALA A 472 -14.52 5.51 17.02
CA ALA A 472 -14.84 5.76 18.43
C ALA A 472 -14.46 4.57 19.32
N ILE A 473 -14.79 3.34 18.91
CA ILE A 473 -14.41 2.10 19.63
C ILE A 473 -12.89 1.96 19.67
N VAL A 474 -12.19 2.19 18.55
CA VAL A 474 -10.72 2.09 18.50
C VAL A 474 -10.05 3.09 19.43
N LYS A 475 -10.54 4.33 19.49
CA LYS A 475 -9.98 5.37 20.37
C LYS A 475 -10.14 5.02 21.85
N GLU A 476 -11.35 4.63 22.24
CA GLU A 476 -11.64 4.18 23.61
C GLU A 476 -10.74 2.99 23.98
N TYR A 477 -10.64 2.01 23.09
CA TYR A 477 -9.80 0.84 23.33
C TYR A 477 -8.30 1.16 23.38
N ALA A 478 -7.82 2.08 22.54
CA ALA A 478 -6.43 2.52 22.56
C ALA A 478 -6.10 3.22 23.89
N GLU A 479 -7.01 4.04 24.41
CA GLU A 479 -6.87 4.68 25.72
C GLU A 479 -6.82 3.63 26.86
N GLU A 480 -7.74 2.66 26.87
CA GLU A 480 -7.77 1.56 27.85
C GLU A 480 -6.47 0.74 27.87
N GLN A 481 -5.88 0.50 26.69
CA GLN A 481 -4.65 -0.29 26.54
C GLN A 481 -3.38 0.56 26.60
N SER A 482 -3.48 1.87 26.88
CA SER A 482 -2.33 2.80 26.88
C SER A 482 -1.53 2.78 25.57
N LEU A 483 -2.23 2.63 24.44
CA LEU A 483 -1.67 2.68 23.09
C LEU A 483 -1.78 4.09 22.51
N GLU A 484 -0.72 4.56 21.83
CA GLU A 484 -0.76 5.85 21.14
C GLU A 484 -1.75 5.79 19.97
N TYR A 485 -2.75 6.67 19.99
CA TYR A 485 -3.63 6.95 18.87
C TYR A 485 -3.32 8.34 18.31
N ALA A 486 -2.68 8.39 17.16
CA ALA A 486 -2.32 9.67 16.55
C ALA A 486 -3.51 10.30 15.83
N GLU A 487 -3.72 11.59 16.07
CA GLU A 487 -4.64 12.43 15.31
C GLU A 487 -4.13 13.87 15.21
N PHE A 488 -4.46 14.56 14.11
CA PHE A 488 -4.20 16.00 13.98
C PHE A 488 -5.29 16.71 13.18
N GLY A 489 -5.38 18.04 13.34
CA GLY A 489 -6.19 18.87 12.47
C GLY A 489 -5.64 18.94 11.04
N PHE A 490 -6.49 19.11 10.04
CA PHE A 490 -6.09 19.15 8.62
C PHE A 490 -4.93 20.12 8.33
N PHE A 491 -4.95 21.32 8.93
CA PHE A 491 -3.88 22.30 8.74
C PHE A 491 -2.56 21.88 9.38
N ASP A 492 -2.60 21.31 10.58
CA ASP A 492 -1.40 20.88 11.29
C ASP A 492 -0.79 19.65 10.62
N GLY A 493 -1.61 18.72 10.14
CA GLY A 493 -1.15 17.63 9.27
C GLY A 493 -0.38 18.11 8.04
N ASN A 494 -0.89 19.14 7.36
CA ASN A 494 -0.18 19.70 6.20
C ASN A 494 1.16 20.32 6.60
N LYS A 495 1.24 20.97 7.77
CA LYS A 495 2.51 21.49 8.30
C LYS A 495 3.48 20.36 8.62
N GLU A 496 3.02 19.28 9.25
CA GLU A 496 3.83 18.10 9.57
C GLU A 496 4.41 17.46 8.31
N VAL A 497 3.57 17.16 7.30
CA VAL A 497 4.04 16.59 6.03
C VAL A 497 5.04 17.54 5.34
N CYS A 498 4.71 18.83 5.21
CA CYS A 498 5.65 19.78 4.61
C CYS A 498 6.95 19.90 5.42
N GLY A 499 6.87 19.74 6.75
CA GLY A 499 7.99 19.73 7.67
C GLY A 499 8.93 18.55 7.43
N VAL A 500 8.40 17.32 7.39
CA VAL A 500 9.16 16.11 7.06
C VAL A 500 9.84 16.25 5.69
N LEU A 501 9.08 16.67 4.68
CA LEU A 501 9.60 16.90 3.33
C LEU A 501 10.72 17.95 3.30
N LYS A 502 10.62 18.99 4.13
CA LYS A 502 11.66 20.02 4.27
C LYS A 502 12.91 19.49 4.98
N GLN A 503 12.75 18.72 6.05
CA GLN A 503 13.88 18.12 6.78
C GLN A 503 14.69 17.18 5.87
N VAL A 504 14.03 16.28 5.13
CA VAL A 504 14.71 15.40 4.16
C VAL A 504 15.38 16.22 3.04
N ALA A 505 14.75 17.31 2.59
CA ALA A 505 15.33 18.21 1.60
C ALA A 505 16.62 18.89 2.10
N GLU A 506 16.69 19.24 3.39
CA GLU A 506 17.88 19.81 4.01
C GLU A 506 19.01 18.77 4.12
N GLN A 507 18.69 17.55 4.54
CA GLN A 507 19.66 16.46 4.57
C GLN A 507 20.22 16.12 3.18
N ALA A 508 19.38 16.12 2.14
CA ALA A 508 19.81 15.93 0.76
C ALA A 508 20.82 17.00 0.30
N LYS A 509 20.73 18.24 0.81
CA LYS A 509 21.73 19.29 0.54
C LYS A 509 23.05 19.00 1.23
N ILE A 510 23.01 18.56 2.49
CA ILE A 510 24.20 18.21 3.28
C ILE A 510 24.97 17.06 2.61
N VAL A 511 24.27 15.97 2.24
CA VAL A 511 24.87 14.85 1.49
C VAL A 511 25.54 15.34 0.20
N GLY A 512 24.91 16.30 -0.48
CA GLY A 512 25.47 16.93 -1.66
C GLY A 512 26.73 17.75 -1.42
N MET A 513 26.83 18.45 -0.29
CA MET A 513 28.01 19.23 0.10
C MET A 513 29.19 18.32 0.44
N VAL A 514 28.95 17.27 1.22
CA VAL A 514 29.98 16.28 1.61
C VAL A 514 30.54 15.58 0.37
N ALA A 515 29.69 15.12 -0.54
CA ALA A 515 30.13 14.50 -1.78
C ALA A 515 31.02 15.42 -2.64
N ASN A 516 30.65 16.71 -2.75
CA ASN A 516 31.45 17.69 -3.49
C ASN A 516 32.79 17.99 -2.79
N ALA A 517 32.81 18.04 -1.46
CA ALA A 517 34.03 18.24 -0.68
C ALA A 517 35.00 17.05 -0.85
N HIS A 518 34.50 15.81 -0.76
CA HIS A 518 35.31 14.61 -1.00
C HIS A 518 35.86 14.56 -2.43
N ILE A 519 35.05 14.92 -3.44
CA ILE A 519 35.53 14.99 -4.84
C ILE A 519 36.65 16.02 -4.97
N LYS A 520 36.48 17.20 -4.35
CA LYS A 520 37.48 18.26 -4.37
C LYS A 520 38.79 17.80 -3.70
N GLU A 521 38.71 17.18 -2.53
CA GLU A 521 39.86 16.64 -1.81
C GLU A 521 40.57 15.52 -2.61
N HIS A 522 39.83 14.64 -3.26
CA HIS A 522 40.41 13.58 -4.10
C HIS A 522 41.11 14.15 -5.35
N LEU A 523 40.53 15.19 -5.97
CA LEU A 523 41.15 15.90 -7.09
C LEU A 523 42.40 16.68 -6.67
N GLU A 524 42.40 17.29 -5.48
CA GLU A 524 43.55 18.02 -4.95
C GLU A 524 44.67 17.07 -4.47
N GLY A 525 44.32 15.91 -3.89
CA GLY A 525 45.28 14.89 -3.43
C GLY A 525 45.89 14.04 -4.55
N SER A 526 45.26 13.97 -5.73
CA SER A 526 45.81 13.30 -6.92
C SER A 526 46.70 14.21 -7.79
N LEU A 527 46.86 15.49 -7.39
CA LEU A 527 47.76 16.47 -7.99
C LEU A 527 49.05 16.69 -7.17
N GLN A 528 49.21 15.97 -6.05
CA GLN A 528 50.46 15.82 -5.29
C GLN A 528 51.08 14.46 -5.58
#